data_AF-A0A1M6BL88-F1
#
_entry.id   AF-A0A1M6BL88-F1
#
_cell.length_a   1.000
_cell.length_b   1.000
_cell.length_c   1.000
_cell.angle_alpha   90.00
_cell.angle_beta   90.00
_cell.angle_gamma   90.00
#
_symmetry.space_group_name_H-M   'P 1'
#
loop_
_entity.id
_entity.type
_entity.pdbx_description
1 polymer ?
#
loop_
_entity_poly.entity_id
_entity_poly.type
_entity_poly.pdbx_seq_one_letter_code
_entity_poly.pdbx_strand_id
1 'polypeptide(L)' 'MLRLRTIRRAEPDVGKLVEWVLNITQTRYDAYRDGQPDPYGLPSPENLSLTSDRRGRVEDEQERKLLHQRRSTA' A
#
# COMPACT_ATOMS: atom_id res chain seq x y z
N MET A 1 -5.86 -23.31 44.66
CA MET A 1 -5.61 -21.88 44.37
C MET A 1 -4.85 -21.77 43.05
N LEU A 2 -5.40 -21.09 42.05
CA LEU A 2 -4.76 -20.87 40.74
C LEU A 2 -4.00 -19.53 40.78
N ARG A 3 -2.70 -19.54 40.49
CA ARG A 3 -1.86 -18.33 40.49
C ARG A 3 -1.53 -17.95 39.05
N LEU A 4 -2.08 -16.82 38.59
CA LEU A 4 -1.75 -16.25 37.29
C LEU A 4 -0.26 -15.87 37.28
N ARG A 5 0.52 -16.44 36.34
CA ARG A 5 1.89 -16.00 36.06
C ARG A 5 1.85 -15.12 34.83
N THR A 6 1.97 -13.80 35.02
CA THR A 6 2.17 -12.86 33.93
C THR A 6 3.64 -12.89 33.52
N ILE A 7 3.91 -13.30 32.28
CA ILE A 7 5.24 -13.20 31.68
C ILE A 7 5.36 -11.78 31.14
N ARG A 8 6.32 -11.00 31.64
CA ARG A 8 6.63 -9.68 31.09
C ARG A 8 7.23 -9.88 29.70
N ARG A 9 6.53 -9.44 28.65
CA ARG A 9 7.04 -9.52 27.28
C ARG A 9 8.18 -8.51 27.13
N ALA A 10 9.30 -8.93 26.54
CA ALA A 10 10.36 -8.01 26.16
C ALA A 10 9.79 -6.95 25.20
N GLU A 11 10.35 -5.74 25.24
CA GLU A 11 9.99 -4.71 24.28
C GLU A 11 10.21 -5.24 22.86
N PRO A 12 9.23 -5.05 21.96
CA PRO A 12 9.37 -5.52 20.60
C PRO A 12 10.46 -4.72 19.89
N ASP A 13 11.29 -5.42 19.10
CA ASP A 13 12.22 -4.78 18.19
C ASP A 13 11.43 -4.03 17.10
N VAL A 14 11.42 -2.70 17.22
CA VAL A 14 10.69 -1.82 16.31
C VAL A 14 11.23 -1.95 14.88
N GLY A 15 12.54 -2.15 14.71
CA GLY A 15 13.15 -2.33 13.40
C GLY A 15 12.62 -3.57 12.68
N LYS A 16 12.56 -4.69 13.39
CA LYS A 16 11.96 -5.93 12.85
C LYS A 16 10.48 -5.80 12.55
N LEU A 17 9.74 -5.06 13.38
CA LEU A 17 8.32 -4.81 13.14
C LEU A 17 8.12 -4.01 11.85
N VAL A 18 8.91 -2.96 11.65
CA VAL A 18 8.87 -2.13 10.43
C VAL A 18 9.23 -2.97 9.20
N GLU A 19 10.29 -3.77 9.28
CA GLU A 19 10.71 -4.68 8.21
C GLU A 19 9.57 -5.63 7.80
N TRP A 20 8.92 -6.26 8.79
CA TRP A 20 7.79 -7.15 8.54
C TRP A 20 6.62 -6.47 7.87
N VAL A 21 6.24 -5.28 8.34
CA VAL A 21 5.15 -4.51 7.75
C VAL A 21 5.47 -4.16 6.30
N LEU A 22 6.67 -3.67 6.01
CA LEU A 22 7.09 -3.31 4.66
C LEU A 22 7.07 -4.53 3.72
N ASN A 23 7.57 -5.68 4.19
CA ASN A 23 7.55 -6.92 3.40
C ASN A 23 6.13 -7.39 3.06
N ILE A 24 5.19 -7.31 4.03
CA ILE A 24 3.78 -7.63 3.79
C ILE A 24 3.20 -6.67 2.74
N THR A 25 3.48 -5.38 2.88
CA THR A 25 2.94 -4.35 1.98
C THR A 25 3.44 -4.55 0.55
N GLN A 26 4.73 -4.83 0.38
CA GLN A 26 5.35 -5.14 -0.91
C GLN A 26 4.73 -6.39 -1.55
N THR A 27 4.62 -7.49 -0.79
CA THR A 27 4.04 -8.75 -1.30
C THR A 27 2.60 -8.55 -1.79
N ARG A 28 1.79 -7.77 -1.05
CA ARG A 28 0.42 -7.45 -1.45
C ARG A 28 0.37 -6.58 -2.70
N TYR A 29 1.28 -5.61 -2.81
CA TYR A 29 1.38 -4.75 -3.99
C TYR A 29 1.77 -5.53 -5.24
N ASP A 30 2.70 -6.47 -5.13
CA ASP A 30 3.13 -7.31 -6.24
C ASP A 30 1.99 -8.24 -6.69
N ALA A 31 1.28 -8.87 -5.76
CA ALA A 31 0.08 -9.66 -6.07
C ALA A 31 -1.00 -8.83 -6.78
N TYR A 32 -1.25 -7.60 -6.32
CA TYR A 32 -2.18 -6.68 -6.97
C TYR A 32 -1.73 -6.34 -8.40
N ARG A 33 -0.45 -6.01 -8.60
CA ARG A 33 0.12 -5.72 -9.92
C ARG A 33 0.00 -6.90 -10.89
N ASP A 34 0.16 -8.11 -10.39
CA ASP A 34 0.09 -9.35 -11.18
C ASP A 34 -1.35 -9.88 -11.34
N GLY A 35 -2.35 -9.16 -10.81
CA GLY A 35 -3.76 -9.57 -10.83
C GLY A 35 -4.05 -10.83 -10.01
N GLN A 36 -3.14 -11.20 -9.10
CA GLN A 36 -3.29 -12.32 -8.19
C GLN A 36 -4.09 -11.91 -6.95
N PRO A 37 -4.80 -12.86 -6.30
CA PRO A 37 -5.47 -12.59 -5.04
C PRO A 37 -4.46 -12.21 -3.94
N ASP A 38 -4.90 -11.38 -2.98
CA ASP A 38 -4.08 -11.02 -1.82
C ASP A 38 -3.67 -12.29 -1.04
N PRO A 39 -2.36 -12.59 -0.92
CA PRO A 39 -1.88 -13.82 -0.30
C PRO A 39 -2.21 -13.91 1.20
N TYR A 40 -2.53 -12.79 1.86
CA TYR A 40 -2.89 -12.76 3.27
C TYR A 40 -4.40 -12.66 3.51
N GLY A 41 -5.21 -12.55 2.44
CA GLY A 41 -6.67 -12.42 2.55
C GLY A 41 -7.11 -11.24 3.42
N LEU A 42 -6.28 -10.20 3.55
CA LEU A 42 -6.58 -9.07 4.40
C LEU A 42 -7.65 -8.22 3.70
N PRO A 43 -8.61 -7.65 4.45
CA PRO A 43 -9.60 -6.77 3.85
C PRO A 43 -8.89 -5.62 3.15
N SER A 44 -9.41 -5.23 1.99
CA SER A 44 -9.01 -3.95 1.40
C SER A 44 -9.39 -2.87 2.41
N PRO A 45 -8.49 -1.95 2.77
CA PRO A 45 -8.84 -0.84 3.65
C PRO A 45 -10.05 -0.11 3.07
N GLU A 46 -11.07 0.12 3.90
CA GLU A 46 -12.37 0.68 3.48
C GLU A 46 -12.26 2.05 2.77
N ASN A 47 -11.13 2.75 2.97
CA ASN A 47 -10.83 4.04 2.37
C ASN A 47 -9.99 3.97 1.09
N LEU A 48 -9.57 2.78 0.63
CA LEU A 48 -8.97 2.58 -0.70
C LEU A 48 -10.05 2.45 -1.78
N SER A 49 -11.09 3.30 -1.72
CA SER A 49 -11.97 3.50 -2.86
C SER A 49 -11.11 3.82 -4.09
N LEU A 50 -11.55 3.37 -5.28
CA LEU A 50 -10.92 3.59 -6.60
C LEU A 50 -10.46 5.04 -6.89
N THR A 51 -10.79 5.98 -6.03
CA THR A 51 -10.28 7.35 -6.01
C THR A 51 -8.77 7.47 -5.73
N SER A 52 -8.12 6.48 -5.09
CA SER A 52 -6.64 6.47 -4.99
C SER A 52 -5.99 6.23 -6.36
N ASP A 53 -6.59 5.38 -7.18
CA ASP A 53 -6.14 5.06 -8.54
C ASP A 53 -6.31 6.27 -9.49
N ARG A 54 -7.25 7.17 -9.18
CA ARG A 54 -7.39 8.44 -9.90
C ARG A 54 -6.23 9.41 -9.68
N ARG A 55 -5.45 9.27 -8.59
CA ARG A 55 -4.35 10.22 -8.31
C ARG A 55 -3.17 10.04 -9.26
N GLY A 56 -2.96 8.84 -9.81
CA GLY A 56 -2.01 8.64 -10.93
C GLY A 56 -2.56 9.12 -12.27
N ARG A 57 -3.88 9.01 -12.48
CA ARG A 57 -4.53 9.37 -13.75
C ARG A 57 -4.58 10.88 -14.01
N VAL A 58 -4.63 11.72 -12.97
CA VAL A 58 -4.60 13.20 -13.17
C VAL A 58 -3.26 13.67 -13.72
N GLU A 59 -2.14 13.05 -13.33
CA GLU A 59 -0.81 13.41 -13.83
C GLU A 59 -0.67 13.08 -15.32
N ASP A 60 -1.10 11.88 -15.72
CA ASP A 60 -1.09 11.44 -17.12
C ASP A 60 -1.94 12.32 -18.04
N GLU A 61 -3.10 12.77 -17.58
CA GLU A 61 -4.03 13.57 -18.39
C GLU A 61 -3.60 15.04 -18.48
N GLN A 62 -2.96 15.57 -17.43
CA GLN A 62 -2.36 16.90 -17.44
C GLN A 62 -1.10 16.94 -18.31
N GLU A 63 -0.22 15.94 -18.24
CA GLU A 63 0.95 15.85 -19.10
C GLU A 63 0.54 15.73 -20.58
N ARG A 64 -0.47 14.90 -20.89
CA ARG A 64 -1.04 14.80 -22.25
C ARG A 64 -1.62 16.12 -22.75
N LYS A 65 -2.30 16.89 -21.90
CA LYS A 65 -2.83 18.22 -22.26
C LYS A 65 -1.72 19.23 -22.50
N LEU A 66 -0.68 19.25 -21.66
CA LEU A 66 0.48 20.13 -21.82
C LEU A 66 1.26 19.82 -23.10
N LEU A 67 1.42 18.53 -23.44
CA LEU A 67 2.05 18.10 -24.68
C LEU A 67 1.24 18.52 -25.92
N HIS A 68 -0.10 18.40 -25.87
CA HIS A 68 -0.96 18.86 -26.96
C HIS A 68 -0.87 20.38 -27.15
N GLN A 69 -0.87 21.15 -26.06
CA GLN A 69 -0.77 22.61 -26.13
C GLN A 69 0.56 23.07 -26.74
N ARG A 70 1.69 22.46 -26.32
CA ARG A 70 3.02 22.77 -26.87
C ARG A 70 3.13 22.49 -28.37
N ARG A 71 2.42 21.47 -28.86
CA ARG A 71 2.41 21.10 -30.28
C ARG A 71 1.55 22.02 -31.14
N SER A 72 0.61 22.75 -30.55
CA SER A 72 -0.23 23.73 -31.24
C SER A 72 0.35 25.14 -31.25
N THR A 73 1.41 25.40 -30.47
CA THR A 73 2.07 26.71 -30.37
C THR A 73 3.41 26.79 -31.11
N ALA A 74 3.72 25.81 -31.95
CA ALA A 74 4.87 25.79 -32.87
C ALA A 74 4.35 25.78 -34.31
#